data_AF-A0AAV6JLV4-F1
#
_entry.id   AF-A0AAV6JLV4-F1
#
_cell.length_a   1.000
_cell.length_b   1.000
_cell.length_c   1.000
_cell.angle_alpha   90.00
_cell.angle_beta   90.00
_cell.angle_gamma   90.00
#
_symmetry.space_group_name_H-M   'P 1'
#
loop_
_entity.id
_entity.type
_entity.pdbx_description
1 polymer ?
#
loop_
_entity_poly.entity_id
_entity_poly.type
_entity_poly.pdbx_seq_one_letter_code
_entity_poly.pdbx_strand_id
1 'polypeptide(L)' 'MTFDTSEGAYLYYLKYAKEKGFAIAKRSSRKGRDGNVRHVGFECCRAGKGRVRISNPMKPVLVLALHRLLLNL' A
#
# COMPACT_ATOMS: atom_id res chain seq x y z
N MET A 1 16.16 3.17 18.50
CA MET A 1 15.41 4.33 17.97
C MET A 1 14.24 4.60 18.90
N THR A 2 14.00 5.86 19.23
CA THR A 2 12.94 6.30 20.15
C THR A 2 12.08 7.35 19.44
N PHE A 3 10.79 7.35 19.74
CA PHE A 3 9.83 8.29 19.17
C PHE A 3 8.94 8.83 20.28
N ASP A 4 8.68 10.13 20.26
CA ASP A 4 7.80 10.78 21.24
C ASP A 4 6.32 10.51 20.95
N THR A 5 5.98 10.21 19.69
CA THR A 5 4.61 9.97 19.24
C THR A 5 4.53 8.79 18.27
N SER A 6 3.36 8.12 18.25
CA SER A 6 3.10 7.06 17.27
C SER A 6 3.12 7.58 15.83
N GLU A 7 2.73 8.83 15.63
CA GLU A 7 2.70 9.50 14.34
C GLU A 7 4.13 9.77 13.84
N GLY A 8 5.04 10.19 14.72
CA GLY A 8 6.46 10.32 14.40
C GLY A 8 7.10 8.99 13.99
N ALA A 9 6.78 7.91 14.71
CA ALA A 9 7.19 6.56 14.34
C ALA A 9 6.65 6.15 12.96
N TYR A 10 5.37 6.41 12.70
CA TYR A 10 4.74 6.09 11.41
C TYR A 10 5.41 6.83 10.24
N LEU A 11 5.64 8.14 10.36
CA LEU A 11 6.26 8.93 9.30
C LEU A 11 7.69 8.47 8.99
N TYR A 12 8.45 8.10 10.01
CA TYR A 12 9.78 7.54 9.83
C TYR A 12 9.74 6.24 9.03
N TYR A 13 8.92 5.27 9.44
CA TYR A 13 8.82 3.99 8.73
C TYR A 13 8.19 4.14 7.35
N LEU A 14 7.32 5.13 7.15
CA LEU A 14 6.73 5.44 5.84
C LEU A 14 7.80 5.93 4.86
N LYS A 15 8.69 6.82 5.30
CA LYS A 15 9.83 7.28 4.50
C LYS A 15 10.76 6.12 4.17
N TYR A 16 11.12 5.31 5.17
CA TYR A 16 11.95 4.12 4.98
C TYR A 16 11.33 3.14 3.97
N ALA A 17 10.03 2.85 4.10
CA ALA A 17 9.32 1.96 3.20
C ALA A 17 9.36 2.46 1.75
N LYS A 18 9.14 3.78 1.56
CA LYS A 18 9.22 4.42 0.24
C LYS A 18 10.61 4.26 -0.39
N GLU A 19 11.66 4.51 0.38
CA GLU A 19 13.06 4.33 -0.07
C GLU A 19 13.37 2.86 -0.43
N LYS A 20 12.73 1.91 0.24
CA LYS A 20 12.89 0.47 0.01
C LYS A 20 11.90 -0.14 -0.98
N GLY A 21 10.99 0.66 -1.55
CA GLY A 21 10.06 0.21 -2.58
C GLY A 21 8.85 -0.58 -2.07
N PHE A 22 8.43 -0.38 -0.82
CA PHE A 22 7.17 -0.91 -0.30
C PHE A 22 6.36 0.18 0.40
N ALA A 23 5.13 -0.13 0.82
CA ALA A 23 4.33 0.78 1.62
C ALA A 23 4.04 0.17 2.98
N ILE A 24 3.58 1.00 3.90
CA ILE A 24 3.11 0.55 5.22
C ILE A 24 1.72 1.11 5.49
N ALA A 25 1.02 0.49 6.43
CA ALA A 25 -0.21 1.03 6.99
C ALA A 25 -0.22 0.86 8.51
N LYS A 26 -0.99 1.73 9.18
CA LYS A 26 -1.34 1.58 10.59
C LYS A 26 -2.43 0.50 10.70
N ARG A 27 -2.11 -0.65 11.30
CA ARG A 27 -3.07 -1.75 11.44
C ARG A 27 -3.87 -1.65 12.73
N SER A 28 -3.19 -1.37 13.83
CA SER A 28 -3.80 -1.37 15.15
C SER A 28 -3.23 -0.28 16.05
N SER A 29 -4.06 0.16 16.98
CA SER A 29 -3.68 1.01 18.10
C SER A 29 -4.42 0.48 19.32
N ARG A 30 -3.69 0.06 20.35
CA ARG A 30 -4.26 -0.39 21.62
C ARG A 30 -4.02 0.66 22.68
N LYS A 31 -5.11 1.17 23.24
CA LYS A 31 -5.11 2.07 24.38
C LYS A 31 -5.11 1.26 25.68
N GLY A 32 -4.42 1.76 26.69
CA GLY A 32 -4.52 1.25 28.06
C GLY A 32 -5.81 1.69 28.73
N ARG A 33 -6.01 1.25 29.98
CA ARG A 33 -7.15 1.67 30.83
C ARG A 33 -7.17 3.18 31.10
N ASP A 34 -6.00 3.80 31.04
CA ASP A 34 -5.75 5.24 31.14
C ASP A 34 -6.06 6.01 29.85
N GLY A 35 -6.50 5.34 28.78
CA GLY A 35 -6.80 5.97 27.50
C GLY A 35 -5.58 6.29 26.62
N ASN A 36 -4.37 6.15 27.17
CA ASN A 36 -3.11 6.35 26.46
C ASN A 36 -2.78 5.19 25.53
N VAL A 37 -2.21 5.48 24.35
CA VAL A 37 -1.79 4.45 23.39
C VAL A 37 -0.52 3.76 23.91
N ARG A 38 -0.58 2.45 24.15
CA ARG A 38 0.56 1.64 24.61
C ARG A 38 1.23 0.87 23.49
N HIS A 39 0.45 0.49 22.48
CA HIS A 39 0.94 -0.28 21.35
C HIS A 39 0.33 0.23 20.05
N VAL A 40 1.19 0.41 19.05
CA VAL A 40 0.79 0.65 17.66
C VAL A 40 1.43 -0.42 16.77
N GLY A 41 0.62 -1.02 15.90
CA GLY A 41 1.09 -1.97 14.91
C GLY A 41 1.18 -1.31 13.55
N PHE A 42 2.36 -1.32 12.94
CA PHE A 42 2.57 -0.98 11.54
C PHE A 42 2.85 -2.25 10.75
N GLU A 43 2.23 -2.38 9.60
CA GLU A 43 2.40 -3.54 8.74
C GLU A 43 2.90 -3.10 7.37
N CYS A 44 3.70 -3.96 6.74
CA CYS A 44 4.07 -3.78 5.34
C CYS A 44 2.82 -4.05 4.49
N CYS A 45 2.37 -3.04 3.76
CA CYS A 45 1.46 -3.23 2.66
C CYS A 45 2.28 -3.68 1.46
N ARG A 46 1.82 -4.72 0.75
CA ARG A 46 2.25 -4.94 -0.63
C ARG A 46 1.77 -3.75 -1.46
N ALA A 47 2.54 -2.68 -1.52
CA ALA A 47 2.40 -1.66 -2.55
C ALA A 47 2.94 -2.24 -3.86
N GLY A 48 2.10 -3.03 -4.51
CA GLY A 48 2.20 -3.31 -5.94
C GLY A 48 0.90 -2.88 -6.59
N LYS A 49 0.91 -2.63 -7.91
CA LYS A 49 -0.32 -2.61 -8.71
C LYS A 49 -1.12 -3.83 -8.26
N GLY A 50 -2.33 -3.61 -7.71
CA GLY A 50 -3.18 -4.70 -7.28
C GLY A 50 -3.15 -5.74 -8.39
N ARG A 51 -2.85 -7.01 -8.07
CA ARG A 51 -2.95 -8.07 -9.06
C ARG A 51 -4.37 -7.96 -9.58
N VAL A 52 -4.53 -7.40 -10.78
CA VAL A 52 -5.77 -7.54 -11.53
C VAL A 52 -5.86 -9.04 -11.69
N ARG A 53 -6.69 -9.68 -10.85
CA ARG A 53 -7.12 -11.04 -11.11
C ARG A 53 -7.98 -10.88 -12.35
N ILE A 54 -7.36 -10.97 -13.51
CA ILE A 54 -8.09 -11.16 -14.75
C ILE A 54 -8.72 -12.54 -14.54
N SER A 55 -9.98 -12.58 -14.10
CA SER A 55 -10.74 -13.82 -13.90
C SER A 55 -10.97 -14.57 -15.22
N ASN A 56 -10.51 -13.98 -16.34
CA ASN A 56 -10.54 -14.59 -17.65
C ASN A 56 -9.27 -14.21 -18.46
N PRO A 57 -8.23 -15.06 -18.53
CA PRO A 57 -7.01 -14.77 -19.28
C PRO A 57 -7.22 -14.54 -20.80
N MET A 58 -8.45 -14.72 -21.30
CA MET A 58 -8.78 -14.73 -22.72
C MET A 58 -9.19 -13.39 -23.34
N LYS A 59 -9.05 -12.22 -22.67
CA LYS A 59 -9.48 -10.92 -23.24
C LYS A 59 -8.57 -9.68 -23.09
N PRO A 60 -7.23 -9.73 -22.87
CA PRO A 60 -6.42 -8.52 -23.02
C PRO A 60 -5.96 -8.24 -24.46
N VAL A 61 -5.93 -9.25 -25.34
CA VAL A 61 -5.37 -9.10 -26.70
C VAL A 61 -6.30 -8.28 -27.61
N LEU A 62 -7.61 -8.48 -27.51
CA LEU A 62 -8.57 -7.82 -28.40
C LEU A 62 -8.73 -6.31 -28.12
N VAL A 63 -8.71 -5.92 -26.84
CA VAL A 63 -8.92 -4.51 -26.44
C VAL A 63 -7.73 -3.64 -26.84
N LEU A 64 -6.50 -4.17 -26.70
CA LEU A 64 -5.28 -3.46 -27.12
C LEU A 64 -5.16 -3.40 -28.65
N ALA A 65 -5.62 -4.44 -29.37
CA ALA A 65 -5.63 -4.45 -30.83
C ALA A 65 -6.63 -3.42 -31.40
N LEU A 66 -7.84 -3.32 -30.83
CA LEU A 66 -8.85 -2.34 -31.23
C LEU A 66 -8.40 -0.90 -30.98
N HIS A 67 -7.75 -0.63 -29.84
CA HIS A 67 -7.22 0.70 -29.55
C HIS A 67 -6.09 1.11 -30.51
N ARG A 68 -5.28 0.16 -30.99
CA ARG A 68 -4.26 0.42 -32.02
C ARG A 68 -4.86 0.64 -33.42
N LEU A 69 -5.96 -0.04 -33.75
CA LEU A 69 -6.64 0.14 -35.04
C LEU A 69 -7.36 1.50 -35.13
N LEU A 70 -7.98 1.96 -34.04
CA LEU A 70 -8.70 3.25 -34.01
C LEU A 70 -7.79 4.48 -33.99
N LEU A 71 -6.52 4.35 -33.58
CA LEU A 71 -5.55 5.45 -33.60
C LEU A 71 -4.79 5.57 -34.93
N ASN A 72 -4.99 4.66 -35.87
CA ASN A 72 -4.35 4.65 -37.19
C ASN A 72 -5.37 4.76 -38.35
N LEU A 73 -6.60 5.18 -38.06
CA LEU A 73 -7.66 5.51 -39.02
C LEU A 73 -7.98 7.00 -38.95
#